data_AF-A0A2V9JQ13-F1
#
_entry.id   AF-A0A2V9JQ13-F1
#
_cell.length_a   1.000
_cell.length_b   1.000
_cell.length_c   1.000
_cell.angle_alpha   90.00
_cell.angle_beta   90.00
_cell.angle_gamma   90.00
#
_symmetry.space_group_name_H-M   'P 1'
#
loop_
_entity.id
_entity.type
_entity.pdbx_description
1 polymer ?
#
loop_
_entity_poly.entity_id
_entity_poly.type
_entity_poly.pdbx_seq_one_letter_code
_entity_poly.pdbx_strand_id
1 'polypeptide(L)'
;MKPLQKASKFAFGLLVTALALDGSSQARRRTWKSQTTGNEYRVWVEKDAFHAEWVNVPEDMARHGAYLHTLCRYTGSKWVGTSESLLPCTVGEGPDQRTVNWCKLQTRTEIDSIARDRITGRGQTIKRVDCQSCKPLETGWAAFVWVPKR
;
A
#
# COMPACT_ATOMS: atom_id res chain seq x y z
N MET A 1 30.13 -28.21 -73.12
CA MET A 1 30.10 -28.76 -71.74
C MET A 1 29.17 -27.91 -70.89
N LYS A 2 28.15 -28.55 -70.33
CA LYS A 2 27.23 -28.12 -69.25
C LYS A 2 28.02 -27.93 -67.93
N PRO A 3 27.49 -27.40 -66.80
CA PRO A 3 26.10 -26.95 -66.55
C PRO A 3 25.87 -25.79 -65.52
N LEU A 4 24.57 -25.53 -65.30
CA LEU A 4 23.87 -25.36 -64.02
C LEU A 4 23.88 -23.99 -63.31
N GLN A 5 22.74 -23.31 -63.49
CA GLN A 5 22.14 -22.39 -62.54
C GLN A 5 22.08 -23.00 -61.12
N LYS A 6 22.42 -22.18 -60.12
CA LYS A 6 21.94 -22.34 -58.73
C LYS A 6 21.31 -21.03 -58.30
N ALA A 7 19.99 -21.07 -58.11
CA ALA A 7 19.26 -20.08 -57.34
C ALA A 7 19.62 -20.25 -55.85
N SER A 8 20.05 -19.19 -55.18
CA SER A 8 20.11 -19.14 -53.73
C SER A 8 18.97 -18.30 -53.20
N LYS A 9 18.19 -18.93 -52.33
CA LYS A 9 17.02 -18.41 -51.64
C LYS A 9 17.42 -17.58 -50.41
N PHE A 10 16.41 -16.88 -49.88
CA PHE A 10 16.27 -16.30 -48.54
C PHE A 10 16.83 -14.88 -48.36
N ALA A 11 15.99 -13.84 -48.45
CA ALA A 11 14.90 -13.41 -47.55
C ALA A 11 15.41 -12.58 -46.36
N PHE A 12 15.14 -11.27 -46.49
CA PHE A 12 14.91 -10.26 -45.45
C PHE A 12 15.11 -10.71 -43.99
N GLY A 13 16.25 -10.36 -43.42
CA GLY A 13 16.46 -10.30 -41.97
C GLY A 13 16.26 -8.87 -41.47
N LEU A 14 15.00 -8.43 -41.34
CA LEU A 14 14.69 -7.25 -40.52
C LEU A 14 14.57 -7.75 -39.08
N LEU A 15 15.68 -7.75 -38.35
CA LEU A 15 15.71 -8.11 -36.93
C LEU A 15 15.10 -6.95 -36.14
N VAL A 16 13.78 -6.91 -36.00
CA VAL A 16 13.12 -6.09 -34.98
C VAL A 16 13.45 -6.76 -33.65
N THR A 17 14.46 -6.24 -32.96
CA THR A 17 14.74 -6.62 -31.58
C THR A 17 13.58 -6.11 -30.73
N ALA A 18 12.59 -6.98 -30.50
CA ALA A 18 11.59 -6.74 -29.48
C ALA A 18 12.34 -6.62 -28.14
N LEU A 19 12.39 -5.40 -27.61
CA LEU A 19 12.64 -5.18 -26.19
C LEU A 19 11.52 -5.93 -25.45
N ALA A 20 11.84 -7.12 -24.97
CA ALA A 20 11.05 -7.79 -23.96
C ALA A 20 10.98 -6.82 -22.78
N LEU A 21 9.81 -6.20 -22.59
CA LEU A 21 9.45 -5.58 -21.34
C LEU A 21 9.52 -6.71 -20.30
N ASP A 22 10.57 -6.69 -19.49
CA ASP A 22 10.76 -7.60 -18.38
C ASP A 22 9.45 -7.70 -17.58
N GLY A 23 8.83 -8.88 -17.62
CA GLY A 23 7.66 -9.28 -16.86
C GLY A 23 7.96 -9.38 -15.37
N SER A 24 8.38 -8.27 -14.77
CA SER A 24 8.71 -8.12 -13.36
C SER A 24 7.55 -7.47 -12.58
N SER A 25 6.31 -7.93 -12.78
CA SER A 25 5.17 -7.47 -11.96
C SER A 25 4.78 -8.43 -10.84
N GLN A 26 5.69 -9.31 -10.42
CA GLN A 26 5.70 -9.69 -9.01
C GLN A 26 6.29 -8.50 -8.25
N ALA A 27 5.48 -7.45 -8.06
CA ALA A 27 5.86 -6.30 -7.27
C ALA A 27 6.34 -6.81 -5.91
N ARG A 28 7.66 -6.78 -5.71
CA ARG A 28 8.33 -7.37 -4.56
C ARG A 28 7.70 -6.75 -3.32
N ARG A 29 6.86 -7.52 -2.62
CA ARG A 29 6.21 -7.09 -1.38
C ARG A 29 7.31 -6.71 -0.42
N ARG A 30 7.44 -5.42 -0.12
CA ARG A 30 8.48 -4.89 0.78
C ARG A 30 7.84 -4.41 2.06
N THR A 31 8.54 -4.57 3.17
CA THR A 31 8.12 -3.98 4.44
C THR A 31 8.62 -2.55 4.53
N TRP A 32 7.73 -1.64 4.90
CA TRP A 32 7.97 -0.21 5.06
C TRP A 32 7.59 0.20 6.47
N LYS A 33 8.45 0.95 7.14
CA LYS A 33 8.19 1.47 8.49
C LYS A 33 7.70 2.91 8.39
N SER A 34 6.56 3.19 9.00
CA SER A 34 6.07 4.55 9.24
C SER A 34 6.95 5.26 10.23
N GLN A 35 7.50 6.41 9.84
CA GLN A 35 8.26 7.27 10.75
C GLN A 35 7.36 7.98 11.77
N THR A 36 6.07 8.13 11.46
CA THR A 36 5.10 8.81 12.33
C THR A 36 4.59 7.91 13.45
N THR A 37 4.35 6.63 13.17
CA THR A 37 3.67 5.71 14.11
C THR A 37 4.54 4.53 14.55
N GLY A 38 5.66 4.26 13.86
CA GLY A 38 6.46 3.07 14.08
C GLY A 38 5.85 1.78 13.52
N ASN A 39 4.60 1.83 13.03
CA ASN A 39 3.94 0.71 12.36
C ASN A 39 4.69 0.31 11.10
N GLU A 40 4.68 -0.98 10.82
CA GLU A 40 5.32 -1.58 9.66
C GLU A 40 4.24 -2.12 8.73
N TYR A 41 4.39 -1.82 7.44
CA TYR A 41 3.43 -2.15 6.43
C TYR A 41 4.07 -3.01 5.35
N ARG A 42 3.44 -4.14 5.00
CA ARG A 42 3.76 -4.84 3.77
C ARG A 42 3.09 -4.09 2.62
N VAL A 43 3.90 -3.58 1.70
CA VAL A 43 3.44 -2.75 0.58
C VAL A 43 3.72 -3.43 -0.74
N TRP A 44 2.76 -3.34 -1.66
CA TRP A 44 2.93 -3.71 -3.05
C TRP A 44 2.05 -2.86 -3.96
N VAL A 45 2.42 -2.82 -5.24
CA VAL A 45 1.65 -2.16 -6.28
C VAL A 45 1.28 -3.22 -7.32
N GLU A 46 0.00 -3.36 -7.62
CA GLU A 46 -0.49 -4.23 -8.67
C GLU A 46 -1.22 -3.38 -9.71
N LYS A 47 -0.67 -3.28 -10.92
CA LYS A 47 -1.16 -2.36 -11.97
C LYS A 47 -1.24 -0.94 -11.40
N ASP A 48 -2.44 -0.37 -11.31
CA ASP A 48 -2.71 0.97 -10.79
C ASP A 48 -3.21 0.97 -9.33
N ALA A 49 -3.08 -0.15 -8.63
CA ALA A 49 -3.50 -0.29 -7.24
C ALA A 49 -2.31 -0.32 -6.29
N PHE A 50 -2.26 0.62 -5.35
CA PHE A 50 -1.37 0.59 -4.20
C PHE A 50 -2.05 -0.14 -3.05
N HIS A 51 -1.32 -1.07 -2.44
CA HIS A 51 -1.78 -1.85 -1.31
C HIS A 51 -0.81 -1.73 -0.14
N ALA A 52 -1.34 -1.65 1.08
CA ALA A 52 -0.55 -1.74 2.30
C ALA A 52 -1.30 -2.48 3.42
N GLU A 53 -0.61 -3.40 4.10
CA GLU A 53 -1.15 -4.15 5.24
C GLU A 53 -0.26 -3.96 6.47
N TRP A 54 -0.84 -3.65 7.63
CA TRP A 54 -0.09 -3.55 8.89
C TRP A 54 0.38 -4.93 9.35
N VAL A 55 1.70 -5.13 9.50
CA VAL A 55 2.30 -6.45 9.76
C VAL A 55 2.96 -6.63 11.12
N ASN A 56 3.19 -5.55 11.87
CA ASN A 56 3.70 -5.62 13.25
C ASN A 56 2.62 -5.22 14.27
N VAL A 57 1.40 -5.73 14.06
CA VAL A 57 0.30 -5.56 15.01
C VAL A 57 0.71 -6.12 16.38
N PRO A 58 0.57 -5.36 17.48
CA PRO A 58 0.81 -5.88 18.83
C PRO A 58 0.05 -7.17 19.09
N GLU A 59 0.67 -8.12 19.81
CA GLU A 59 0.12 -9.46 19.97
C GLU A 59 -1.26 -9.46 20.66
N ASP A 60 -1.42 -8.62 21.68
CA ASP A 60 -2.69 -8.40 22.37
C ASP A 60 -3.78 -7.91 21.42
N MET A 61 -3.46 -6.96 20.54
CA MET A 61 -4.40 -6.49 19.52
C MET A 61 -4.69 -7.54 18.46
N ALA A 62 -3.67 -8.29 18.03
CA ALA A 62 -3.81 -9.34 17.03
C ALA A 62 -4.75 -10.47 17.50
N ARG A 63 -4.72 -10.82 18.79
CA ARG A 63 -5.67 -11.79 19.39
C ARG A 63 -7.14 -11.38 19.27
N HIS A 64 -7.40 -10.08 19.14
CA HIS A 64 -8.74 -9.53 18.90
C HIS A 64 -9.03 -9.25 17.41
N GLY A 65 -8.16 -9.70 16.51
CA GLY A 65 -8.32 -9.55 15.07
C GLY A 65 -8.00 -8.15 14.55
N ALA A 66 -7.23 -7.34 15.28
CA ALA A 66 -6.87 -6.01 14.83
C ALA A 66 -6.15 -6.03 13.47
N TYR A 67 -6.52 -5.10 12.59
CA TYR A 67 -5.91 -4.97 11.27
C TYR A 67 -5.95 -3.52 10.79
N LEU A 68 -5.12 -3.23 9.79
CA LEU A 68 -5.24 -2.05 8.95
C LEU A 68 -4.81 -2.42 7.53
N HIS A 69 -5.74 -2.29 6.58
CA HIS A 69 -5.54 -2.52 5.16
C HIS A 69 -5.79 -1.23 4.40
N THR A 70 -4.90 -0.89 3.48
CA THR A 70 -5.02 0.29 2.61
C THR A 70 -5.08 -0.14 1.17
N LEU A 71 -6.02 0.44 0.44
CA LEU A 71 -6.13 0.31 -1.01
C LEU A 71 -6.28 1.71 -1.61
N CYS A 72 -5.39 2.06 -2.53
CA CYS A 72 -5.47 3.31 -3.28
C CYS A 72 -5.35 3.03 -4.78
N ARG A 73 -6.04 3.83 -5.61
CA ARG A 73 -5.97 3.77 -7.06
C ARG A 73 -5.26 5.01 -7.61
N TYR A 74 -4.41 4.83 -8.61
CA TYR A 74 -3.74 5.95 -9.27
C TYR A 74 -4.75 6.79 -10.06
N THR A 75 -4.74 8.11 -9.87
CA THR A 75 -5.66 9.05 -10.52
C THR A 75 -4.97 9.95 -11.56
N GLY A 76 -3.75 9.61 -11.97
CA GLY A 76 -2.96 10.39 -12.93
C GLY A 76 -1.92 11.32 -12.29
N SER A 77 -2.09 11.70 -11.02
CA SER A 77 -1.15 12.55 -10.29
C SER A 77 -0.76 12.01 -8.90
N LYS A 78 -1.63 11.22 -8.27
CA LYS A 78 -1.42 10.59 -6.96
C LYS A 78 -2.26 9.33 -6.85
N TRP A 79 -2.04 8.52 -5.81
CA TRP A 79 -2.92 7.40 -5.49
C TRP A 79 -3.92 7.84 -4.44
N VAL A 80 -5.20 7.60 -4.67
CA VAL A 80 -6.29 8.00 -3.76
C VAL A 80 -7.12 6.76 -3.40
N GLY A 81 -7.45 6.62 -2.12
CA GLY A 81 -8.35 5.57 -1.68
C GLY A 81 -8.60 5.59 -0.18
N THR A 82 -8.68 4.41 0.42
CA THR A 82 -9.11 4.25 1.80
C THR A 82 -8.22 3.27 2.56
N SER A 83 -8.20 3.45 3.87
CA SER A 83 -7.68 2.49 4.84
C SER A 83 -8.83 2.00 5.70
N GLU A 84 -9.05 0.69 5.71
CA GLU A 84 -9.99 0.00 6.59
C GLU A 84 -9.23 -0.59 7.77
N SER A 85 -9.83 -0.52 8.95
CA SER A 85 -9.18 -0.98 10.17
C SER A 85 -10.18 -1.54 11.16
N LEU A 86 -9.72 -2.49 11.99
CA LEU A 86 -10.37 -2.89 13.24
C LEU A 86 -9.42 -2.54 14.38
N LEU A 87 -9.79 -1.57 15.21
CA LEU A 87 -8.94 -1.03 16.26
C LEU A 87 -9.70 -0.91 17.59
N PRO A 88 -9.01 -1.03 18.73
CA PRO A 88 -9.64 -0.83 20.03
C PRO A 88 -10.06 0.62 20.19
N CYS A 89 -11.25 0.83 20.74
CA CYS A 89 -11.75 2.14 21.13
C CYS A 89 -11.71 2.23 22.65
N THR A 90 -10.79 3.04 23.16
CA THR A 90 -10.59 3.24 24.59
C THR A 90 -11.23 4.53 25.07
N VAL A 91 -11.82 4.50 26.25
CA VAL A 91 -12.30 5.69 26.96
C VAL A 91 -11.58 5.80 28.30
N GLY A 92 -11.60 7.00 28.89
CA GLY A 92 -10.80 7.30 30.08
C GLY A 92 -9.35 7.64 29.72
N GLU A 93 -8.59 8.05 30.73
CA GLU A 93 -7.18 8.42 30.61
C GLU A 93 -6.38 7.79 31.75
N GLY A 94 -5.10 7.49 31.50
CA GLY A 94 -4.20 6.94 32.52
C GLY A 94 -4.70 5.60 33.07
N PRO A 95 -4.70 5.40 34.40
CA PRO A 95 -5.11 4.13 35.03
C PRO A 95 -6.56 3.70 34.72
N ASP A 96 -7.45 4.65 34.40
CA ASP A 96 -8.86 4.37 34.11
C ASP A 96 -9.12 4.09 32.62
N GLN A 97 -8.07 4.08 31.80
CA GLN A 97 -8.20 3.78 30.38
C GLN A 97 -8.67 2.34 30.19
N ARG A 98 -9.81 2.18 29.51
CA ARG A 98 -10.36 0.86 29.20
C ARG A 98 -10.89 0.79 27.78
N THR A 99 -10.67 -0.35 27.13
CA THR A 99 -11.30 -0.67 25.85
C THR A 99 -12.78 -0.97 26.08
N VAL A 100 -13.65 -0.19 25.44
CA VAL A 100 -15.11 -0.39 25.54
C VAL A 100 -15.70 -1.00 24.27
N ASN A 101 -15.00 -0.92 23.15
CA ASN A 101 -15.43 -1.51 21.89
C ASN A 101 -14.24 -1.76 20.95
N TRP A 102 -14.45 -2.59 19.93
CA TRP A 102 -13.53 -2.78 18.81
C TRP A 102 -14.19 -2.23 17.55
N CYS A 103 -13.68 -1.11 17.06
CA CYS A 103 -14.35 -0.35 16.01
C CYS A 103 -13.75 -0.65 14.64
N LYS A 104 -14.65 -1.00 13.71
CA LYS A 104 -14.35 -1.00 12.28
C LYS A 104 -14.43 0.43 11.76
N LEU A 105 -13.31 0.98 11.32
CA LEU A 105 -13.20 2.35 10.87
C LEU A 105 -12.59 2.41 9.48
N GLN A 106 -13.15 3.28 8.65
CA GLN A 106 -12.62 3.59 7.32
C GLN A 106 -12.13 5.04 7.30
N THR A 107 -10.90 5.24 6.87
CA THR A 107 -10.26 6.55 6.71
C THR A 107 -9.83 6.73 5.26
N ARG A 108 -9.75 7.99 4.80
CA ARG A 108 -9.22 8.31 3.47
C ARG A 108 -7.69 8.35 3.49
N THR A 109 -7.07 7.94 2.41
CA THR A 109 -5.60 7.95 2.26
C THR A 109 -5.22 8.42 0.87
N GLU A 110 -4.15 9.22 0.81
CA GLU A 110 -3.53 9.67 -0.43
C GLU A 110 -2.03 9.35 -0.37
N ILE A 111 -1.51 8.72 -1.43
CA ILE A 111 -0.07 8.52 -1.62
C ILE A 111 0.39 9.53 -2.66
N ASP A 112 1.31 10.41 -2.27
CA ASP A 112 1.84 11.45 -3.14
C ASP A 112 3.01 10.94 -3.98
N SER A 113 3.88 10.12 -3.39
CA SER A 113 5.03 9.57 -4.10
C SER A 113 5.48 8.21 -3.56
N ILE A 114 6.01 7.38 -4.48
CA ILE A 114 6.61 6.07 -4.18
C ILE A 114 8.01 6.07 -4.81
N ALA A 115 9.04 6.30 -4.00
CA ALA A 115 10.44 6.22 -4.39
C ALA A 115 11.08 4.95 -3.81
N ARG A 116 12.35 4.68 -4.17
CA ARG A 116 13.08 3.49 -3.69
C ARG A 116 13.28 3.47 -2.18
N ASP A 117 13.49 4.64 -1.59
CA ASP A 117 13.89 4.86 -0.20
C ASP A 117 12.81 5.57 0.63
N ARG A 118 11.70 5.97 -0.01
CA ARG A 118 10.66 6.76 0.65
C ARG A 118 9.30 6.61 -0.01
N ILE A 119 8.25 6.49 0.80
CA ILE A 119 6.85 6.72 0.41
C ILE A 119 6.35 7.92 1.21
N THR A 120 5.69 8.86 0.53
CA THR A 120 5.07 10.03 1.16
C THR A 120 3.59 10.09 0.85
N GLY A 121 2.82 10.64 1.76
CA GLY A 121 1.38 10.80 1.58
C GLY A 121 0.73 11.49 2.76
N ARG A 122 -0.59 11.44 2.78
CA ARG A 122 -1.42 11.91 3.88
C ARG A 122 -2.58 10.96 4.14
N GLY A 123 -2.89 10.77 5.42
CA GLY A 123 -4.01 9.96 5.88
C GLY A 123 -5.02 10.83 6.62
N GLN A 124 -6.29 10.47 6.52
CA GLN A 124 -7.32 11.05 7.36
C GLN A 124 -7.12 10.52 8.79
N THR A 125 -6.94 11.44 9.73
CA THR A 125 -6.80 11.11 11.15
C THR A 125 -8.17 11.20 11.82
N ILE A 126 -8.48 10.29 12.72
CA ILE A 126 -9.66 10.39 13.60
C ILE A 126 -9.20 10.99 14.91
N LYS A 127 -9.68 12.20 15.23
CA LYS A 127 -9.33 12.89 16.48
C LYS A 127 -10.26 12.51 17.61
N ARG A 128 -11.55 12.31 17.28
CA ARG A 128 -12.58 11.91 18.22
C ARG A 128 -13.49 10.87 17.56
N VAL A 129 -13.83 9.84 18.33
CA VAL A 129 -14.71 8.76 17.93
C VAL A 129 -15.73 8.54 19.05
N ASP A 130 -16.98 8.31 18.69
CA ASP A 130 -17.96 7.74 19.60
C ASP A 130 -17.71 6.23 19.67
N CYS A 131 -17.13 5.76 20.78
CA CYS A 131 -16.82 4.34 20.94
C CYS A 131 -18.05 3.44 21.08
N GLN A 132 -19.23 3.98 21.42
CA GLN A 132 -20.45 3.18 21.53
C GLN A 132 -20.98 2.85 20.13
N SER A 133 -21.03 3.85 19.24
CA SER A 133 -21.55 3.68 17.89
C SER A 133 -20.47 3.44 16.81
N CYS A 134 -19.18 3.49 17.19
CA CYS A 134 -18.02 3.43 16.30
C CYS A 134 -18.05 4.46 15.17
N LYS A 135 -18.51 5.68 15.48
CA LYS A 135 -18.61 6.77 14.51
C LYS A 135 -17.52 7.81 14.73
N PRO A 136 -16.73 8.16 13.70
CA PRO A 136 -15.85 9.32 13.76
C PRO A 136 -16.69 10.58 14.01
N LEU A 137 -16.33 11.34 15.05
CA LEU A 137 -16.97 12.61 15.39
C LEU A 137 -16.17 13.80 14.85
N GLU A 138 -14.84 13.69 14.87
CA GLU A 138 -13.94 14.70 14.34
C GLU A 138 -12.80 14.02 13.57
N THR A 139 -12.56 14.51 12.36
CA THR A 139 -11.47 14.02 11.51
C THR A 139 -10.58 15.16 11.03
N GLY A 140 -9.35 14.83 10.67
CA GLY A 140 -8.37 15.75 10.11
C GLY A 140 -7.52 15.05 9.06
N TRP A 141 -6.45 15.70 8.64
CA TRP A 141 -5.44 15.13 7.75
C TRP A 141 -4.06 15.30 8.38
N ALA A 142 -3.23 14.27 8.28
CA ALA A 142 -1.84 14.34 8.66
C ALA A 142 -0.96 13.73 7.56
N ALA A 143 0.18 14.38 7.33
CA ALA A 143 1.21 13.83 6.45
C ALA A 143 1.91 12.64 7.12
N PHE A 144 2.38 11.70 6.31
CA PHE A 144 3.22 10.60 6.77
C PHE A 144 4.40 10.36 5.82
N VAL A 145 5.43 9.72 6.36
CA VAL A 145 6.59 9.24 5.63
C VAL A 145 6.88 7.81 6.03
N TRP A 146 7.00 6.93 5.04
CA TRP A 146 7.43 5.55 5.26
C TRP A 146 8.79 5.31 4.59
N VAL A 147 9.65 4.56 5.27
CA VAL A 147 10.98 4.18 4.80
C VAL A 147 11.10 2.66 4.70
N PRO A 148 11.88 2.10 3.77
CA PRO A 148 12.05 0.66 3.67
C PRO A 148 12.64 0.09 4.95
N LYS A 149 12.10 -1.03 5.42
CA LYS A 149 12.76 -1.85 6.43
C LYS A 149 13.81 -2.69 5.73
N ARG A 150 15.05 -2.63 6.23
CA ARG A 150 16.18 -3.41 5.74
C ARG A 150 16.08 -4.86 6.20
#